data_AF-A0A9D3WE39-F1
#
_entry.id   AF-A0A9D3WE39-F1
#
_cell.length_a   1.000
_cell.length_b   1.000
_cell.length_c   1.000
_cell.angle_alpha   90.00
_cell.angle_beta   90.00
_cell.angle_gamma   90.00
#
_symmetry.space_group_name_H-M   'P 1'
#
loop_
_entity.id
_entity.type
_entity.pdbx_description
1 polymer ?
#
loop_
_entity_poly.entity_id
_entity_poly.type
_entity_poly.pdbx_seq_one_letter_code
_entity_poly.pdbx_strand_id
1 'polypeptide(L)'
;MGNCGGCKDVSLTNKWAKLVAFEEWMQLARSLNLQNVIFKSINASLINRIKRINRDISSMGQRVHETCKKLKKFTSINVTW
;
A
#
# COMPACT_ATOMS: atom_id res chain seq x y z
N MET A 1 -4.12 19.56 -31.26
CA MET A 1 -2.90 18.95 -30.67
C MET A 1 -2.59 19.72 -29.41
N GLY A 2 -2.46 19.20 -28.20
CA GLY A 2 -2.29 17.85 -27.67
C GLY A 2 -1.53 18.02 -26.34
N ASN A 3 -1.81 17.17 -25.36
CA ASN A 3 -0.99 16.92 -24.17
C ASN A 3 -1.20 17.79 -22.91
N CYS A 4 -2.34 17.58 -22.22
CA CYS A 4 -2.50 17.83 -20.79
C CYS A 4 -2.17 16.55 -19.99
N GLY A 5 -0.95 16.02 -20.15
CA GLY A 5 -0.54 14.71 -19.63
C GLY A 5 0.38 14.72 -18.40
N GLY A 6 1.02 15.85 -18.06
CA GLY A 6 2.13 15.83 -17.08
C GLY A 6 1.74 15.66 -15.61
N CYS A 7 0.55 16.13 -15.19
CA CYS A 7 0.19 16.16 -13.77
C CYS A 7 -0.30 14.80 -13.24
N LYS A 8 -0.89 13.96 -14.11
CA LYS A 8 -1.38 12.63 -13.74
C LYS A 8 -0.23 11.66 -13.47
N ASP A 9 0.84 11.75 -14.26
CA ASP A 9 1.98 10.83 -14.22
C ASP A 9 2.76 10.91 -12.90
N VAL A 10 3.14 12.12 -12.47
CA VAL A 10 3.83 12.36 -11.18
C VAL A 10 3.00 11.86 -10.00
N SER A 11 1.68 12.05 -10.05
CA SER A 11 0.77 11.59 -8.99
C SER A 11 0.67 10.05 -8.95
N LEU A 12 0.75 9.39 -10.10
CA LEU A 12 0.73 7.94 -10.22
C LEU A 12 2.03 7.36 -9.67
N THR A 13 3.16 7.92 -10.11
CA THR A 13 4.51 7.54 -9.66
C THR A 13 4.67 7.69 -8.15
N ASN A 14 4.16 8.77 -7.56
CA ASN A 14 4.18 8.96 -6.10
C ASN A 14 3.32 7.92 -5.35
N LYS A 15 2.17 7.52 -5.91
CA LYS A 15 1.33 6.48 -5.30
C LYS A 15 1.98 5.09 -5.39
N TRP A 16 2.60 4.77 -6.53
CA TRP A 16 3.34 3.53 -6.73
C TRP A 16 4.58 3.44 -5.84
N ALA A 17 5.38 4.49 -5.74
CA ALA A 17 6.54 4.53 -4.86
C ALA A 17 6.17 4.25 -3.39
N LYS A 18 5.04 4.79 -2.93
CA LYS A 18 4.55 4.55 -1.57
C LYS A 18 4.03 3.13 -1.36
N LEU A 19 3.46 2.51 -2.38
CA LEU A 19 3.08 1.10 -2.32
C LEU A 19 4.33 0.20 -2.24
N VAL A 20 5.35 0.49 -3.05
CA VAL A 20 6.62 -0.24 -3.01
C VAL A 20 7.27 -0.11 -1.63
N ALA A 21 7.33 1.09 -1.07
CA ALA A 21 7.84 1.28 0.29
C ALA A 21 7.05 0.42 1.29
N PHE A 22 5.72 0.45 1.24
CA PHE A 22 4.88 -0.41 2.10
C PHE A 22 5.20 -1.90 1.93
N GLU A 23 5.42 -2.39 0.71
CA GLU A 23 5.84 -3.77 0.44
C GLU A 23 7.20 -4.11 1.06
N GLU A 24 8.18 -3.21 0.99
CA GLU A 24 9.51 -3.39 1.58
C GLU A 24 9.46 -3.43 3.11
N TRP A 25 8.74 -2.49 3.72
CA TRP A 25 8.49 -2.48 5.16
C TRP A 25 7.84 -3.79 5.62
N MET A 26 6.96 -4.36 4.81
CA MET A 26 6.36 -5.66 5.09
C MET A 26 7.34 -6.82 5.00
N GLN A 27 8.19 -6.82 3.98
CA GLN A 27 9.23 -7.85 3.84
C GLN A 27 10.21 -7.79 5.01
N LEU A 28 10.57 -6.58 5.45
CA LEU A 28 11.43 -6.35 6.61
C LEU A 28 10.78 -6.85 7.90
N ALA A 29 9.51 -6.51 8.14
CA ALA A 29 8.80 -7.00 9.32
C ALA A 29 8.72 -8.54 9.35
N ARG A 30 8.56 -9.16 8.18
CA ARG A 30 8.59 -10.62 8.02
C ARG A 30 9.98 -11.20 8.27
N SER A 31 11.06 -10.60 7.74
CA SER A 31 12.42 -11.09 7.96
C SER A 31 12.82 -11.00 9.44
N LEU A 32 12.22 -10.06 10.18
CA LEU A 32 12.39 -9.90 11.61
C LEU A 32 11.45 -10.79 12.45
N ASN A 33 10.63 -11.65 11.82
CA ASN A 33 9.64 -12.50 12.48
C ASN A 33 8.68 -11.74 13.43
N LEU A 34 8.40 -10.47 13.11
CA LEU A 34 7.47 -9.68 13.91
C LEU A 34 6.05 -10.21 13.71
N GLN A 35 5.37 -10.57 14.80
CA GLN A 35 3.98 -11.05 14.73
C GLN A 35 2.95 -9.93 14.84
N ASN A 36 3.33 -8.80 15.45
CA ASN A 36 2.49 -7.63 15.66
C ASN A 36 3.18 -6.41 15.06
N VAL A 37 2.56 -5.77 14.07
CA VAL A 37 3.17 -4.63 13.37
C VAL A 37 2.15 -3.50 13.24
N ILE A 38 2.57 -2.30 13.65
CA ILE A 38 1.79 -1.08 13.47
C ILE A 38 2.45 -0.28 12.35
N PHE A 39 1.75 -0.14 11.22
CA PHE A 39 2.19 0.71 10.13
C PHE A 39 1.57 2.08 10.27
N LYS A 40 2.38 3.07 10.65
CA LYS A 40 1.95 4.46 10.60
C LYS A 40 2.23 5.02 9.22
N SER A 41 1.18 5.42 8.50
CA SER A 41 1.32 6.06 7.19
C SER A 41 0.63 7.41 7.19
N ILE A 42 1.40 8.48 7.02
CA ILE A 42 0.84 9.83 6.83
C ILE A 42 0.08 9.99 5.51
N ASN A 43 0.04 8.96 4.64
CA ASN A 43 -0.67 9.02 3.37
C ASN A 43 -2.09 8.46 3.47
N ALA A 44 -3.06 9.36 3.63
CA ALA A 44 -4.48 9.02 3.65
C ALA A 44 -4.95 8.24 2.40
N SER A 45 -4.36 8.46 1.23
CA SER A 45 -4.74 7.73 0.01
C SER A 45 -4.36 6.25 0.04
N LEU A 46 -3.25 5.90 0.70
CA LEU A 46 -2.82 4.51 0.89
C LEU A 46 -3.70 3.84 1.93
N ILE A 47 -3.95 4.51 3.06
CA ILE A 47 -4.85 4.02 4.11
C ILE A 47 -6.25 3.75 3.54
N ASN A 48 -6.80 4.68 2.76
CA ASN A 48 -8.13 4.52 2.18
C ASN A 48 -8.21 3.35 1.19
N ARG A 49 -7.13 3.06 0.46
CA ARG A 49 -7.06 1.90 -0.44
C ARG A 49 -6.98 0.59 0.34
N ILE A 50 -6.18 0.53 1.40
CA ILE A 50 -6.12 -0.62 2.30
C ILE A 50 -7.49 -0.87 2.96
N LYS A 51 -8.18 0.19 3.39
CA LYS A 51 -9.54 0.08 3.96
C LYS A 51 -10.58 -0.38 2.93
N ARG A 52 -10.39 -0.07 1.64
CA ARG A 52 -11.30 -0.43 0.54
C ARG A 52 -10.79 -1.59 -0.31
N ILE A 53 -9.89 -2.40 0.23
CA ILE A 53 -9.14 -3.42 -0.51
C ILE A 53 -10.00 -4.48 -1.22
N ASN A 54 -11.20 -4.75 -0.71
CA ASN A 54 -12.15 -5.69 -1.32
C ASN A 54 -12.99 -5.04 -2.43
N ARG A 55 -12.82 -3.75 -2.70
CA ARG A 55 -13.60 -2.96 -3.68
C ARG A 55 -12.72 -2.25 -4.72
N ASP A 56 -11.40 -2.20 -4.53
CA ASP A 56 -10.47 -1.56 -5.46
C ASP A 56 -9.99 -2.59 -6.51
N ILE A 57 -10.62 -2.59 -7.68
CA ILE A 57 -10.27 -3.47 -8.82
C ILE A 57 -9.14 -2.92 -9.70
N SER A 58 -8.53 -1.79 -9.33
CA SER A 58 -7.38 -1.27 -10.06
C SER A 58 -6.17 -2.20 -9.91
N SER A 59 -5.22 -2.16 -10.86
CA SER A 59 -3.96 -2.91 -10.77
C SER A 59 -3.21 -2.65 -9.45
N MET A 60 -3.25 -1.40 -8.97
CA MET A 60 -2.68 -1.03 -7.68
C MET A 60 -3.49 -1.57 -6.50
N GLY A 61 -4.83 -1.59 -6.59
CA GLY A 61 -5.71 -2.23 -5.62
C GLY A 61 -5.46 -3.73 -5.49
N GLN A 62 -5.31 -4.43 -6.60
CA GLN A 62 -4.96 -5.85 -6.64
C GLN A 62 -3.59 -6.13 -6.02
N ARG A 63 -2.60 -5.26 -6.28
CA ARG A 63 -1.27 -5.40 -5.68
C ARG A 63 -1.28 -5.16 -4.17
N VAL A 64 -2.04 -4.16 -3.70
CA VAL A 64 -2.33 -3.97 -2.27
C VAL A 64 -3.02 -5.21 -1.70
N HIS A 65 -4.00 -5.79 -2.40
CA HIS A 65 -4.70 -7.01 -2.00
C HIS A 65 -3.77 -8.19 -1.80
N GLU A 66 -2.86 -8.45 -2.73
CA GLU A 66 -1.87 -9.52 -2.61
C GLU A 66 -0.88 -9.28 -1.47
N THR A 67 -0.43 -8.03 -1.29
CA THR A 67 0.40 -7.64 -0.15
C THR A 67 -0.35 -7.84 1.16
N CYS A 68 -1.64 -7.49 1.23
CA CYS A 68 -2.50 -7.73 2.37
C CYS A 68 -2.96 -9.18 2.56
N LYS A 69 -2.86 -10.06 1.57
CA LYS A 69 -2.98 -11.50 1.82
C LYS A 69 -1.78 -12.04 2.57
N LYS A 70 -0.57 -11.56 2.22
CA LYS A 70 0.66 -11.88 2.96
C LYS A 70 0.59 -11.39 4.40
N LEU A 71 -0.16 -10.32 4.66
CA LEU A 71 -0.48 -9.79 5.98
C LEU A 71 -1.30 -10.72 6.88
N LYS A 72 -2.17 -11.58 6.34
CA LYS A 72 -2.95 -12.52 7.17
C LYS A 72 -2.09 -13.54 7.93
N LYS A 73 -0.79 -13.60 7.64
CA LYS A 73 0.19 -14.37 8.42
C LYS A 73 0.65 -13.67 9.71
N PHE A 74 0.37 -12.38 9.85
CA PHE A 74 0.64 -11.60 11.06
C PHE A 74 -0.59 -11.63 11.96
N THR A 75 -0.38 -11.73 13.26
CA THR A 75 -1.44 -11.84 14.28
C THR A 75 -2.26 -10.56 14.39
N SER A 76 -1.63 -9.40 14.20
CA SER A 76 -2.31 -8.11 14.20
C SER A 76 -1.57 -7.07 13.36
N ILE A 77 -2.31 -6.40 12.47
CA ILE A 77 -1.80 -5.27 11.69
C ILE A 77 -2.73 -4.09 11.85
N ASN A 78 -2.18 -3.00 12.38
CA ASN A 78 -2.89 -1.74 12.51
C ASN A 78 -2.24 -0.70 11.57
N VAL A 79 -3.03 -0.14 10.67
CA VAL A 79 -2.60 0.94 9.78
C VAL A 79 -3.23 2.23 10.25
N THR A 80 -2.45 3.08 10.91
CA THR A 80 -2.90 4.35 11.50
C THR A 80 -2.36 5.55 10.72
N TRP A 81 -3.10 6.66 10.78
CA TRP A 81 -2.66 7.95 10.27
C TRP A 81 -1.80 8.65 11.34
#